data_AF-A1SX36-F1
#
_entry.id   AF-A1SX36-F1
#
_cell.length_a   1.000
_cell.length_b   1.000
_cell.length_c   1.000
_cell.angle_alpha   90.00
_cell.angle_beta   90.00
_cell.angle_gamma   90.00
#
_symmetry.space_group_name_H-M   'P 1'
#
loop_
_entity.id
_entity.type
_entity.pdbx_description
1 polymer ?
#
loop_
_entity_poly.entity_id
_entity_poly.type
_entity_poly.pdbx_seq_one_letter_code
_entity_poly.pdbx_strand_id
1 'polypeptide(L)'
;MYVFNNSVSELSNWARKEVEFKRDVLSGMRGKEVKRVQEWLNLQGVGVVIDSAYGPATTRSVVRFQDESGLSETGEVDDATFNALVKPMRDVLKQRLNASISTQSALLEYARAHLAVHPVEVGGQNCGPWVRLYMKGNEGRTMPWCAGFVTFLLKQATQSLQIDMPIKGSGSCDSLATQANEAGLFLPESEADSVGVVPGSIFLVRRTSTDWTHTGRTRAL
;
A
#
# COMPACT_ATOMS: atom_id res chain seq x y z
N MET A 1 -11.98 5.54 -4.63
CA MET A 1 -11.89 4.08 -4.84
C MET A 1 -10.52 3.55 -4.42
N TYR A 2 -10.42 2.23 -4.22
CA TYR A 2 -9.17 1.51 -3.87
C TYR A 2 -8.52 0.83 -5.07
N VAL A 3 -9.28 0.65 -6.15
CA VAL A 3 -8.80 0.17 -7.43
C VAL A 3 -9.35 1.04 -8.56
N PHE A 4 -8.66 1.05 -9.70
CA PHE A 4 -9.09 1.74 -10.93
C PHE A 4 -9.15 0.79 -12.13
N ASN A 5 -10.07 1.02 -13.05
CA ASN A 5 -10.17 0.28 -14.30
C ASN A 5 -9.40 0.98 -15.42
N ASN A 6 -9.76 2.24 -15.69
CA ASN A 6 -9.30 2.97 -16.87
C ASN A 6 -8.32 4.08 -16.48
N SER A 7 -8.61 4.79 -15.40
CA SER A 7 -7.83 5.96 -15.00
C SER A 7 -7.61 6.03 -13.49
N VAL A 8 -6.40 6.43 -13.10
CA VAL A 8 -6.07 6.71 -11.69
C VAL A 8 -6.96 7.79 -11.09
N SER A 9 -7.65 8.62 -11.89
CA SER A 9 -8.61 9.60 -11.40
C SER A 9 -9.81 8.99 -10.65
N GLU A 10 -10.12 7.71 -10.88
CA GLU A 10 -11.13 6.92 -10.16
C GLU A 10 -10.75 6.68 -8.69
N LEU A 11 -9.44 6.67 -8.39
CA LEU A 11 -8.92 6.42 -7.07
C LEU A 11 -9.31 7.54 -6.10
N SER A 12 -9.33 7.20 -4.81
CA SER A 12 -9.51 8.21 -3.76
C SER A 12 -8.40 9.26 -3.84
N ASN A 13 -8.69 10.51 -3.51
CA ASN A 13 -7.73 11.63 -3.61
C ASN A 13 -6.38 11.33 -2.92
N TRP A 14 -6.41 10.71 -1.73
CA TRP A 14 -5.19 10.33 -1.03
C TRP A 14 -4.34 9.28 -1.77
N ALA A 15 -4.94 8.34 -2.51
CA ALA A 15 -4.22 7.38 -3.33
C ALA A 15 -3.67 8.04 -4.60
N ARG A 16 -4.50 8.88 -5.24
CA ARG A 16 -4.12 9.67 -6.41
C ARG A 16 -2.86 10.48 -6.17
N LYS A 17 -2.76 11.12 -5.01
CA LYS A 17 -1.56 11.88 -4.62
C LYS A 17 -0.26 11.06 -4.71
N GLU A 18 -0.29 9.74 -4.48
CA GLU A 18 0.90 8.91 -4.53
C GLU A 18 1.30 8.48 -5.95
N VAL A 19 0.37 8.51 -6.92
CA VAL A 19 0.57 7.96 -8.28
C VAL A 19 0.30 8.94 -9.43
N GLU A 20 -0.18 10.16 -9.14
CA GLU A 20 -0.36 11.23 -10.12
C GLU A 20 0.83 12.16 -10.15
N PHE A 21 1.31 12.42 -11.36
CA PHE A 21 2.31 13.42 -11.65
C PHE A 21 1.66 14.77 -11.94
N LYS A 22 2.16 15.84 -11.32
CA LYS A 22 1.59 17.19 -11.48
C LYS A 22 2.41 18.08 -12.40
N ARG A 23 3.72 17.92 -12.37
CA ARG A 23 4.71 18.70 -13.11
C ARG A 23 6.08 18.06 -12.93
N ASP A 24 6.98 18.41 -13.83
CA ASP A 24 8.38 18.03 -13.78
C ASP A 24 9.05 18.43 -12.46
N VAL A 25 9.93 17.54 -11.98
CA VAL A 25 10.74 17.76 -10.78
C VAL A 25 12.20 17.80 -11.19
N LEU A 26 12.78 18.99 -11.06
CA LEU A 26 14.07 19.37 -11.60
C LEU A 26 15.08 19.69 -10.50
N SER A 27 16.36 19.73 -10.87
CA SER A 27 17.44 20.20 -10.00
C SER A 27 17.17 21.59 -9.44
N GLY A 28 17.53 21.80 -8.16
CA GLY A 28 17.30 23.05 -7.42
C GLY A 28 15.91 23.16 -6.79
N MET A 29 14.94 22.31 -7.15
CA MET A 29 13.63 22.30 -6.52
C MET A 29 13.68 21.79 -5.08
N ARG A 30 12.70 22.20 -4.27
CA ARG A 30 12.52 21.75 -2.88
C ARG A 30 11.04 21.50 -2.59
N GLY A 31 10.76 20.64 -1.62
CA GLY A 31 9.42 20.42 -1.10
C GLY A 31 8.91 18.98 -1.24
N LYS A 32 7.59 18.82 -1.15
CA LYS A 32 6.93 17.51 -1.02
C LYS A 32 7.07 16.64 -2.27
N GLU A 33 7.13 17.26 -3.44
CA GLU A 33 7.34 16.58 -4.72
C GLU A 33 8.72 15.94 -4.77
N VAL A 34 9.75 16.68 -4.33
CA VAL A 34 11.12 16.16 -4.23
C VAL A 34 11.21 15.05 -3.18
N LYS A 35 10.60 15.23 -2.01
CA LYS A 35 10.50 14.18 -0.98
C LYS A 35 9.95 12.89 -1.59
N ARG A 36 8.87 12.99 -2.37
CA ARG A 36 8.22 11.83 -2.99
C ARG A 36 9.11 11.14 -4.02
N VAL A 37 9.83 11.89 -4.84
CA VAL A 37 10.85 11.33 -5.75
C VAL A 37 11.91 10.57 -4.96
N GLN A 38 12.47 11.19 -3.91
CA GLN A 38 13.49 10.56 -3.07
C GLN A 38 12.98 9.29 -2.39
N GLU A 39 11.75 9.30 -1.86
CA GLU A 39 11.10 8.11 -1.30
C GLU A 39 11.00 6.99 -2.33
N TRP A 40 10.53 7.29 -3.55
CA TRP A 40 10.40 6.30 -4.60
C TRP A 40 11.74 5.77 -5.11
N LEU A 41 12.77 6.61 -5.23
CA LEU A 41 14.13 6.16 -5.57
C LEU A 41 14.68 5.16 -4.56
N ASN A 42 14.39 5.36 -3.27
CA ASN A 42 14.77 4.39 -2.23
C ASN A 42 13.95 3.09 -2.36
N LEU A 43 12.66 3.17 -2.66
CA LEU A 43 11.81 1.99 -2.88
C LEU A 43 12.22 1.19 -4.12
N GLN A 44 12.81 1.85 -5.12
CA GLN A 44 13.38 1.22 -6.32
C GLN A 44 14.80 0.68 -6.09
N GLY A 45 15.35 0.80 -4.88
CA GLY A 45 16.69 0.27 -4.55
C GLY A 45 17.86 1.14 -5.01
N VAL A 46 17.62 2.32 -5.57
CA VAL A 46 18.65 3.25 -6.05
C VAL A 46 19.35 3.94 -4.87
N GLY A 47 18.56 4.36 -3.88
CA GLY A 47 19.02 4.95 -2.62
C GLY A 47 19.39 6.44 -2.72
N VAL A 48 18.79 7.27 -1.86
CA VAL A 48 19.12 8.71 -1.74
C VAL A 48 18.66 9.24 -0.39
N VAL A 49 19.31 10.27 0.14
CA VAL A 49 18.82 10.95 1.35
C VAL A 49 17.47 11.63 1.05
N ILE A 50 16.51 11.47 1.96
CA ILE A 50 15.20 12.12 1.88
C ILE A 50 15.26 13.43 2.67
N ASP A 51 15.72 14.49 2.03
CA ASP A 51 15.87 15.83 2.62
C ASP A 51 14.93 16.88 1.98
N SER A 52 14.07 16.44 1.04
CA SER A 52 13.18 17.31 0.26
C SER A 52 13.91 18.36 -0.59
N ALA A 53 15.19 18.15 -0.92
CA ALA A 53 15.99 19.04 -1.77
C ALA A 53 16.56 18.28 -2.98
N TYR A 54 16.30 18.81 -4.18
CA TYR A 54 16.75 18.19 -5.42
C TYR A 54 18.15 18.68 -5.76
N GLY A 55 19.14 18.15 -5.04
CA GLY A 55 20.56 18.43 -5.27
C GLY A 55 21.24 17.44 -6.20
N PRO A 56 22.57 17.58 -6.39
CA PRO A 56 23.36 16.70 -7.27
C PRO A 56 23.26 15.21 -6.93
N ALA A 57 23.06 14.84 -5.66
CA ALA A 57 22.85 13.45 -5.27
C ALA A 57 21.53 12.88 -5.80
N THR A 58 20.45 13.67 -5.73
CA THR A 58 19.14 13.30 -6.30
C THR A 58 19.24 13.20 -7.82
N THR A 59 19.88 14.16 -8.50
CA THR A 59 20.11 14.10 -9.96
C THR A 59 20.81 12.81 -10.38
N ARG A 60 21.93 12.45 -9.73
CA ARG A 60 22.64 11.20 -10.05
C ARG A 60 21.79 9.95 -9.80
N SER A 61 20.96 9.97 -8.75
CA SER A 61 20.06 8.85 -8.43
C SER A 61 18.96 8.73 -9.50
N VAL A 62 18.42 9.85 -9.98
CA VAL A 62 17.43 9.84 -11.08
C VAL A 62 18.04 9.36 -12.39
N VAL A 63 19.24 9.83 -12.76
CA VAL A 63 19.97 9.33 -13.93
C VAL A 63 20.16 7.80 -13.85
N ARG A 64 20.63 7.30 -12.70
CA ARG A 64 20.79 5.86 -12.48
C ARG A 64 19.47 5.10 -12.60
N PHE A 65 18.39 5.62 -12.02
CA PHE A 65 17.07 5.01 -12.14
C PHE A 65 16.59 4.99 -13.61
N GLN A 66 16.82 6.07 -14.35
CA GLN A 66 16.44 6.17 -15.76
C GLN A 66 17.18 5.13 -16.60
N ASP A 67 18.50 5.00 -16.43
CA ASP A 67 19.32 3.96 -17.07
C ASP A 67 18.79 2.54 -16.73
N GLU A 68 18.63 2.23 -15.45
CA GLU A 68 18.10 0.94 -14.98
C GLU A 68 16.67 0.64 -15.50
N SER A 69 15.92 1.69 -15.86
CA SER A 69 14.56 1.61 -16.41
C SER A 69 14.49 1.71 -17.94
N GLY A 70 15.63 1.86 -18.64
CA GLY A 70 15.67 2.04 -20.09
C GLY A 70 15.06 3.35 -20.59
N LEU A 71 15.16 4.42 -19.79
CA LEU A 71 14.67 5.77 -20.09
C LEU A 71 15.85 6.70 -20.46
N SER A 72 15.54 7.84 -21.06
CA SER A 72 16.53 8.89 -21.30
C SER A 72 17.11 9.42 -19.98
N GLU A 73 18.43 9.39 -19.84
CA GLU A 73 19.20 9.81 -18.67
C GLU A 73 19.27 11.35 -18.50
N THR A 74 18.13 12.01 -18.40
CA THR A 74 18.06 13.48 -18.28
C THR A 74 18.45 13.98 -16.88
N GLY A 75 18.30 13.14 -15.86
CA GLY A 75 18.40 13.56 -14.46
C GLY A 75 17.28 14.48 -14.01
N GLU A 76 16.22 14.59 -14.82
CA GLU A 76 14.97 15.29 -14.55
C GLU A 76 13.87 14.25 -14.39
N VAL A 77 12.96 14.44 -13.43
CA VAL A 77 11.80 13.55 -13.33
C VAL A 77 10.70 14.18 -14.17
N ASP A 78 10.43 13.56 -15.31
CA ASP A 78 9.29 13.84 -16.21
C ASP A 78 8.16 12.80 -16.02
N ASP A 79 7.13 12.87 -16.86
CA ASP A 79 6.00 11.93 -16.83
C ASP A 79 6.45 10.46 -16.96
N ALA A 80 7.39 10.18 -17.87
CA ALA A 80 7.87 8.80 -18.11
C ALA A 80 8.63 8.27 -16.89
N THR A 81 9.53 9.08 -16.36
CA THR A 81 10.34 8.75 -15.17
C THR A 81 9.45 8.57 -13.94
N PHE A 82 8.48 9.47 -13.71
CA PHE A 82 7.58 9.35 -12.58
C PHE A 82 6.68 8.12 -12.67
N ASN A 83 6.12 7.83 -13.84
CA ASN A 83 5.31 6.64 -14.05
C ASN A 83 6.10 5.35 -13.81
N ALA A 84 7.37 5.30 -14.19
CA ALA A 84 8.26 4.19 -13.87
C ALA A 84 8.51 4.08 -12.36
N LEU A 85 8.83 5.19 -11.68
CA LEU A 85 9.04 5.24 -10.23
C LEU A 85 7.84 4.68 -9.45
N VAL A 86 6.62 5.08 -9.79
CA VAL A 86 5.40 4.68 -9.06
C VAL A 86 4.75 3.41 -9.58
N LYS A 87 5.33 2.78 -10.62
CA LYS A 87 4.77 1.59 -11.30
C LYS A 87 4.34 0.49 -10.32
N PRO A 88 5.14 0.12 -9.29
CA PRO A 88 4.75 -0.95 -8.37
C PRO A 88 3.42 -0.66 -7.64
N MET A 89 3.18 0.60 -7.26
CA MET A 89 1.91 0.99 -6.64
C MET A 89 0.77 1.09 -7.66
N ARG A 90 1.04 1.59 -8.87
CA ARG A 90 0.01 1.60 -9.93
C ARG A 90 -0.46 0.20 -10.29
N ASP A 91 0.45 -0.78 -10.34
CA ASP A 91 0.14 -2.16 -10.70
C ASP A 91 -0.78 -2.85 -9.68
N VAL A 92 -0.61 -2.58 -8.38
CA VAL A 92 -1.48 -3.15 -7.34
C VAL A 92 -2.82 -2.42 -7.21
N LEU A 93 -2.88 -1.16 -7.64
CA LEU A 93 -4.10 -0.35 -7.65
C LEU A 93 -4.97 -0.59 -8.90
N LYS A 94 -4.42 -1.19 -9.96
CA LYS A 94 -5.21 -1.54 -11.14
C LYS A 94 -6.18 -2.67 -10.79
N GLN A 95 -7.43 -2.59 -11.26
CA GLN A 95 -8.41 -3.67 -11.12
C GLN A 95 -7.83 -4.96 -11.71
N ARG A 96 -7.79 -6.00 -10.88
CA ARG A 96 -7.20 -7.30 -11.24
C ARG A 96 -8.23 -8.37 -11.58
N LEU A 97 -9.46 -8.19 -11.13
CA LEU A 97 -10.51 -9.21 -11.22
C LEU A 97 -11.53 -8.79 -12.29
N ASN A 98 -11.79 -9.69 -13.24
CA ASN A 98 -12.77 -9.53 -14.33
C ASN A 98 -13.93 -10.54 -14.23
N ALA A 99 -13.89 -11.46 -13.27
CA ALA A 99 -14.89 -12.50 -13.07
C ALA A 99 -15.22 -12.64 -11.58
N SER A 100 -16.42 -13.15 -11.30
CA SER A 100 -16.88 -13.41 -9.94
C SER A 100 -16.17 -14.64 -9.36
N ILE A 101 -15.16 -14.40 -8.54
CA ILE A 101 -14.50 -15.40 -7.70
C ILE A 101 -14.93 -15.23 -6.25
N SER A 102 -14.62 -16.20 -5.38
CA SER A 102 -14.88 -16.06 -3.94
C SER A 102 -14.09 -14.88 -3.35
N THR A 103 -14.62 -14.29 -2.28
CA THR A 103 -13.94 -13.19 -1.55
C THR A 103 -12.56 -13.61 -1.05
N GLN A 104 -12.40 -14.87 -0.64
CA GLN A 104 -11.14 -15.46 -0.20
C GLN A 104 -10.10 -15.47 -1.33
N SER A 105 -10.49 -15.96 -2.51
CA SER A 105 -9.60 -15.97 -3.68
C SER A 105 -9.23 -14.54 -4.09
N ALA A 106 -10.19 -13.61 -4.12
CA ALA A 106 -9.93 -12.20 -4.40
C ALA A 106 -8.94 -11.57 -3.42
N LEU A 107 -9.11 -11.82 -2.12
CA LEU A 107 -8.19 -11.35 -1.09
C LEU A 107 -6.77 -11.88 -1.29
N LEU A 108 -6.63 -13.18 -1.59
CA LEU A 108 -5.32 -13.79 -1.85
C LEU A 108 -4.66 -13.22 -3.11
N GLU A 109 -5.43 -12.94 -4.17
CA GLU A 109 -4.91 -12.31 -5.37
C GLU A 109 -4.34 -10.91 -5.10
N TYR A 110 -5.06 -10.07 -4.35
CA TYR A 110 -4.54 -8.76 -3.96
C TYR A 110 -3.37 -8.87 -2.98
N ALA A 111 -3.42 -9.79 -2.01
CA ALA A 111 -2.30 -10.01 -1.08
C ALA A 111 -1.02 -10.42 -1.81
N ARG A 112 -1.10 -11.32 -2.79
CA ARG A 112 0.03 -11.72 -3.64
C ARG A 112 0.57 -10.56 -4.46
N ALA A 113 -0.31 -9.74 -5.05
CA ALA A 113 0.09 -8.57 -5.82
C ALA A 113 0.89 -7.57 -4.96
N HIS A 114 0.42 -7.28 -3.75
CA HIS A 114 1.15 -6.44 -2.81
C HIS A 114 2.46 -7.08 -2.34
N LEU A 115 2.47 -8.38 -2.05
CA LEU A 115 3.70 -9.08 -1.66
C LEU A 115 4.79 -9.00 -2.73
N ALA A 116 4.42 -9.13 -4.01
CA ALA A 116 5.34 -9.08 -5.14
C ALA A 116 6.06 -7.74 -5.32
N VAL A 117 5.50 -6.65 -4.77
CA VAL A 117 6.08 -5.30 -4.85
C VAL A 117 6.68 -4.82 -3.53
N HIS A 118 6.78 -5.70 -2.53
CA HIS A 118 7.49 -5.49 -1.27
C HIS A 118 7.22 -4.12 -0.61
N PRO A 119 5.96 -3.82 -0.20
CA PRO A 119 5.64 -2.56 0.45
C PRO A 119 6.39 -2.45 1.78
N VAL A 120 7.26 -1.45 1.87
CA VAL A 120 8.10 -1.16 3.04
C VAL A 120 8.01 0.31 3.44
N GLU A 121 8.41 0.59 4.68
CA GLU A 121 8.56 1.94 5.19
C GLU A 121 9.81 2.60 4.61
N VAL A 122 9.73 3.91 4.39
CA VAL A 122 10.88 4.71 3.96
C VAL A 122 10.78 6.12 4.54
N GLY A 123 11.92 6.71 4.90
CA GLY A 123 11.97 8.06 5.49
C GLY A 123 11.56 8.12 6.98
N GLY A 124 11.43 6.97 7.64
CA GLY A 124 11.18 6.87 9.08
C GLY A 124 10.18 5.78 9.44
N GLN A 125 10.02 5.56 10.75
CA GLN A 125 9.07 4.60 11.29
C GLN A 125 7.63 4.98 10.91
N ASN A 126 6.90 4.04 10.33
CA ASN A 126 5.54 4.21 9.82
C ASN A 126 5.44 5.36 8.79
N CYS A 127 6.47 5.54 7.95
CA CYS A 127 6.51 6.56 6.91
C CYS A 127 6.62 5.98 5.50
N GLY A 128 6.29 6.82 4.52
CA GLY A 128 6.54 6.56 3.12
C GLY A 128 5.27 6.31 2.29
N PRO A 129 5.42 6.18 0.97
CA PRO A 129 4.31 6.06 0.03
C PRO A 129 3.33 4.92 0.36
N TRP A 130 3.84 3.74 0.69
CA TRP A 130 3.00 2.57 1.03
C TRP A 130 2.21 2.79 2.32
N VAL A 131 2.82 3.38 3.34
CA VAL A 131 2.11 3.71 4.58
C VAL A 131 1.00 4.71 4.30
N ARG A 132 1.29 5.78 3.56
CA ARG A 132 0.27 6.77 3.17
C ARG A 132 -0.84 6.14 2.35
N LEU A 133 -0.55 5.17 1.48
CA LEU A 133 -1.58 4.45 0.74
C LEU A 133 -2.52 3.70 1.70
N TYR A 134 -1.99 2.88 2.61
CA TYR A 134 -2.82 2.08 3.52
C TYR A 134 -3.52 2.91 4.60
N MET A 135 -2.94 4.05 4.96
CA MET A 135 -3.41 4.93 6.02
C MET A 135 -4.12 6.19 5.50
N LYS A 136 -4.65 6.13 4.28
CA LYS A 136 -5.50 7.19 3.67
C LYS A 136 -4.83 8.57 3.61
N GLY A 137 -3.54 8.59 3.31
CA GLY A 137 -2.70 9.77 3.14
C GLY A 137 -1.90 10.16 4.39
N ASN A 138 -2.07 9.44 5.50
CA ASN A 138 -1.38 9.72 6.76
C ASN A 138 -0.13 8.85 6.91
N GLU A 139 0.85 9.35 7.66
CA GLU A 139 2.09 8.66 8.01
C GLU A 139 2.63 9.18 9.34
N GLY A 140 3.65 8.52 9.88
CA GLY A 140 4.36 8.91 11.09
C GLY A 140 4.25 7.87 12.19
N ARG A 141 5.10 8.00 13.22
CA ARG A 141 5.30 7.00 14.30
C ARG A 141 4.01 6.46 14.92
N THR A 142 2.96 7.28 15.03
CA THR A 142 1.66 6.91 15.61
C THR A 142 0.71 6.20 14.64
N MET A 143 1.15 5.91 13.42
CA MET A 143 0.33 5.32 12.35
C MET A 143 0.82 3.89 12.00
N PRO A 144 0.81 2.92 12.93
CA PRO A 144 1.08 1.53 12.59
C PRO A 144 0.10 1.08 11.51
N TRP A 145 0.62 0.53 10.43
CA TRP A 145 -0.15 0.39 9.19
C TRP A 145 -0.64 -1.04 8.93
N CYS A 146 -0.34 -2.01 9.80
CA CYS A 146 -0.75 -3.41 9.63
C CYS A 146 -2.27 -3.57 9.46
N ALA A 147 -3.07 -2.94 10.34
CA ALA A 147 -4.53 -2.95 10.25
C ALA A 147 -5.04 -2.17 9.03
N GLY A 148 -4.38 -1.06 8.68
CA GLY A 148 -4.64 -0.31 7.46
C GLY A 148 -4.45 -1.16 6.21
N PHE A 149 -3.37 -1.94 6.15
CA PHE A 149 -3.04 -2.83 5.05
C PHE A 149 -4.07 -3.94 4.87
N VAL A 150 -4.41 -4.68 5.93
CA VAL A 150 -5.42 -5.76 5.80
C VAL A 150 -6.80 -5.19 5.45
N THR A 151 -7.14 -4.00 5.95
CA THR A 151 -8.35 -3.27 5.56
C THR A 151 -8.32 -2.87 4.09
N PHE A 152 -7.18 -2.40 3.61
CA PHE A 152 -6.98 -2.00 2.22
C PHE A 152 -7.22 -3.17 1.26
N LEU A 153 -6.62 -4.33 1.53
CA LEU A 153 -6.83 -5.55 0.72
C LEU A 153 -8.30 -5.96 0.69
N LEU A 154 -9.01 -5.87 1.82
CA LEU A 154 -10.43 -6.18 1.88
C LEU A 154 -11.24 -5.23 1.01
N LYS A 155 -10.95 -3.93 1.06
CA LYS A 155 -11.60 -2.92 0.22
C LYS A 155 -11.33 -3.14 -1.27
N GLN A 156 -10.10 -3.52 -1.65
CA GLN A 156 -9.81 -3.86 -3.03
C GLN A 156 -10.61 -5.07 -3.50
N ALA A 157 -10.61 -6.16 -2.73
CA ALA A 157 -11.33 -7.38 -3.06
C ALA A 157 -12.84 -7.14 -3.18
N THR A 158 -13.47 -6.51 -2.18
CA THR A 158 -14.92 -6.28 -2.18
C THR A 158 -15.33 -5.27 -3.25
N GLN A 159 -14.55 -4.22 -3.48
CA GLN A 159 -14.82 -3.27 -4.56
C GLN A 159 -14.74 -3.96 -5.92
N SER A 160 -13.73 -4.81 -6.14
CA SER A 160 -13.58 -5.54 -7.40
C SER A 160 -14.68 -6.57 -7.63
N LEU A 161 -15.18 -7.20 -6.57
CA LEU A 161 -16.30 -8.15 -6.62
C LEU A 161 -17.68 -7.46 -6.59
N GLN A 162 -17.72 -6.13 -6.39
CA GLN A 162 -18.95 -5.36 -6.24
C GLN A 162 -19.87 -5.89 -5.12
N ILE A 163 -19.26 -6.31 -4.00
CA ILE A 163 -19.98 -6.75 -2.80
C ILE A 163 -19.75 -5.79 -1.64
N ASP A 164 -20.64 -5.85 -0.66
CA ASP A 164 -20.47 -5.12 0.58
C ASP A 164 -19.30 -5.65 1.40
N MET A 165 -18.70 -4.74 2.16
CA MET A 165 -17.65 -5.10 3.08
C MET A 165 -18.21 -5.87 4.28
N PRO A 166 -17.64 -7.02 4.65
CA PRO A 166 -18.13 -7.81 5.78
C PRO A 166 -17.92 -7.11 7.14
N ILE A 167 -16.97 -6.17 7.21
CA ILE A 167 -16.74 -5.24 8.32
C ILE A 167 -16.34 -3.87 7.78
N LYS A 168 -16.51 -2.78 8.54
CA LYS A 168 -16.20 -1.41 8.07
C LYS A 168 -14.72 -1.23 7.72
N GLY A 169 -13.83 -1.91 8.44
CA GLY A 169 -12.37 -1.79 8.39
C GLY A 169 -11.84 -0.72 9.35
N SER A 170 -10.55 -0.76 9.67
CA SER A 170 -9.89 0.20 10.58
C SER A 170 -8.37 0.18 10.45
N GLY A 171 -7.72 1.25 10.89
CA GLY A 171 -6.27 1.29 11.14
C GLY A 171 -5.88 0.78 12.54
N SER A 172 -6.83 0.32 13.35
CA SER A 172 -6.62 -0.25 14.69
C SER A 172 -7.00 -1.74 14.69
N CYS A 173 -6.14 -2.58 15.26
CA CYS A 173 -6.40 -4.01 15.40
C CYS A 173 -7.59 -4.27 16.35
N ASP A 174 -7.69 -3.54 17.46
CA ASP A 174 -8.83 -3.67 18.39
C ASP A 174 -10.16 -3.35 17.70
N SER A 175 -10.17 -2.29 16.88
CA SER A 175 -11.37 -1.94 16.12
C SER A 175 -11.75 -3.03 15.11
N LEU A 176 -10.77 -3.70 14.49
CA LEU A 176 -11.04 -4.82 13.60
C LEU A 176 -11.62 -6.01 14.36
N ALA A 177 -11.06 -6.33 15.54
CA ALA A 177 -11.54 -7.40 16.41
C ALA A 177 -12.99 -7.15 16.85
N THR A 178 -13.28 -5.95 17.36
CA THR A 178 -14.63 -5.55 17.77
C THR A 178 -15.63 -5.66 16.62
N GLN A 179 -15.30 -5.12 15.44
CA GLN A 179 -16.19 -5.20 14.28
C GLN A 179 -16.42 -6.64 13.82
N ALA A 180 -15.39 -7.50 13.84
CA ALA A 180 -15.55 -8.91 13.48
C ALA A 180 -16.44 -9.65 14.49
N ASN A 181 -16.31 -9.32 15.78
CA ASN A 181 -17.15 -9.92 16.82
C ASN A 181 -18.61 -9.49 16.69
N GLU A 182 -18.87 -8.19 16.48
CA GLU A 182 -20.21 -7.65 16.23
C GLU A 182 -20.86 -8.23 14.97
N ALA A 183 -20.06 -8.55 13.95
CA ALA A 183 -20.53 -9.18 12.72
C ALA A 183 -20.66 -10.71 12.79
N GLY A 184 -20.32 -11.34 13.92
CA GLY A 184 -20.32 -12.82 14.05
C GLY A 184 -19.26 -13.52 13.19
N LEU A 185 -18.18 -12.81 12.83
CA LEU A 185 -17.08 -13.30 11.99
C LEU A 185 -15.81 -13.58 12.79
N PHE A 186 -15.77 -13.23 14.07
CA PHE A 186 -14.62 -13.44 14.93
C PHE A 186 -14.51 -14.92 15.31
N LEU A 187 -13.40 -15.55 14.93
CA LEU A 187 -13.06 -16.92 15.32
C LEU A 187 -12.12 -16.87 16.53
N PRO A 188 -12.55 -17.34 17.72
CA PRO A 188 -11.68 -17.43 18.89
C PRO A 188 -10.54 -18.42 18.68
N GLU A 189 -9.38 -18.15 19.28
CA GLU A 189 -8.21 -19.03 19.22
C GLU A 189 -8.51 -20.46 19.68
N SER A 190 -9.34 -20.62 20.72
CA SER A 190 -9.74 -21.93 21.24
C SER A 190 -10.50 -22.80 20.24
N GLU A 191 -11.08 -22.19 19.20
CA GLU A 191 -11.86 -22.88 18.17
C GLU A 191 -11.11 -22.99 16.85
N ALA A 192 -10.03 -22.22 16.67
CA ALA A 192 -9.33 -22.06 15.40
C ALA A 192 -8.80 -23.37 14.80
N ASP A 193 -8.26 -24.26 15.64
CA ASP A 193 -7.76 -25.58 15.20
C ASP A 193 -8.91 -26.52 14.81
N SER A 194 -10.01 -26.48 15.55
CA SER A 194 -11.16 -27.36 15.33
C SER A 194 -11.99 -26.96 14.11
N VAL A 195 -12.15 -25.66 13.87
CA VAL A 195 -12.93 -25.10 12.76
C VAL A 195 -12.09 -25.01 11.49
N GLY A 196 -10.76 -24.89 11.64
CA GLY A 196 -9.84 -24.64 10.55
C GLY A 196 -9.85 -23.18 10.12
N VAL A 197 -8.67 -22.57 10.04
CA VAL A 197 -8.54 -21.17 9.62
C VAL A 197 -8.48 -21.09 8.09
N VAL A 198 -9.48 -20.43 7.50
CA VAL A 198 -9.56 -20.26 6.04
C VAL A 198 -8.41 -19.36 5.57
N PRO A 199 -7.64 -19.74 4.51
CA PRO A 199 -6.64 -18.87 3.91
C PRO A 199 -7.18 -17.50 3.49
N GLY A 200 -6.40 -16.45 3.71
CA GLY A 200 -6.82 -15.07 3.47
C GLY A 200 -7.63 -14.46 4.62
N SER A 201 -7.89 -15.19 5.71
CA SER A 201 -8.44 -14.64 6.94
C SER A 201 -7.50 -13.60 7.55
N ILE A 202 -8.07 -12.64 8.28
CA ILE A 202 -7.30 -11.70 9.09
C ILE A 202 -6.92 -12.41 10.38
N PHE A 203 -5.63 -12.54 10.67
CA PHE A 203 -5.19 -12.96 12.01
C PHE A 203 -4.89 -11.72 12.86
N LEU A 204 -5.07 -11.83 14.16
CA LEU A 204 -4.78 -10.76 15.12
C LEU A 204 -3.81 -11.32 16.17
N VAL A 205 -2.72 -10.60 16.42
CA VAL A 205 -1.78 -10.92 17.51
C VAL A 205 -2.29 -10.26 18.78
N ARG A 206 -2.63 -11.09 19.77
CA ARG A 206 -3.22 -10.66 21.03
C ARG A 206 -2.13 -10.36 22.07
N ARG A 207 -2.25 -9.24 22.77
CA ARG A 207 -1.46 -8.93 23.98
C ARG A 207 -2.26 -9.21 25.25
N THR A 208 -3.54 -8.80 25.27
CA THR A 208 -4.46 -9.06 26.39
C THR A 208 -5.84 -9.49 25.86
N SER A 209 -6.78 -9.83 26.74
CA SER A 209 -8.13 -10.24 26.31
C SER A 209 -8.86 -9.22 25.41
N THR A 210 -8.47 -7.94 25.47
CA THR A 210 -9.09 -6.85 24.70
C THR A 210 -8.09 -5.95 23.97
N ASP A 211 -6.81 -6.34 23.92
CA ASP A 211 -5.73 -5.58 23.26
C ASP A 211 -5.04 -6.45 22.20
N TRP A 212 -5.09 -6.03 20.95
CA TRP A 212 -4.45 -6.64 19.80
C TRP A 212 -3.43 -5.67 19.19
N THR A 213 -2.21 -6.16 18.96
CA THR A 213 -1.06 -5.29 18.66
C THR A 213 -0.57 -5.37 17.23
N HIS A 214 -0.95 -6.43 16.51
CA HIS A 214 -0.54 -6.65 15.14
C HIS A 214 -1.57 -7.49 14.39
N THR A 215 -1.56 -7.39 13.07
CA THR A 215 -2.45 -8.16 12.20
C THR A 215 -1.82 -8.41 10.85
N GLY A 216 -2.24 -9.48 10.21
CA GLY A 216 -1.87 -9.82 8.85
C GLY A 216 -2.89 -10.74 8.21
N ARG A 217 -2.51 -11.35 7.09
CA ARG A 217 -3.34 -12.33 6.38
C ARG A 217 -2.75 -13.72 6.53
N THR A 218 -3.61 -14.71 6.75
CA THR A 218 -3.21 -16.11 6.74
C THR A 218 -2.88 -16.55 5.32
N ARG A 219 -1.81 -17.34 5.17
CA ARG A 219 -1.40 -17.93 3.90
C ARG A 219 -2.10 -19.28 3.73
N ALA A 220 -2.35 -19.69 2.49
CA ALA A 220 -2.57 -21.10 2.20
C ALA A 220 -1.23 -21.83 2.39
N LEU A 221 -1.22 -22.89 3.20
CA LEU A 221 -0.09 -23.82 3.30
C LEU A 221 0.12 -24.53 1.95
#